data_AF-A0A1H6VSM0-F1
#
_entry.id   AF-A0A1H6VSM0-F1
#
_cell.length_a   1.000
_cell.length_b   1.000
_cell.length_c   1.000
_cell.angle_alpha   90.00
_cell.angle_beta   90.00
_cell.angle_gamma   90.00
#
_symmetry.space_group_name_H-M   'P 1'
#
loop_
_entity.id
_entity.type
_entity.pdbx_description
1 polymer ?
#
loop_
_entity_poly.entity_id
_entity_poly.type
_entity_poly.pdbx_seq_one_letter_code
_entity_poly.pdbx_strand_id
1 'polypeptide(L)'
;MNKECEITRDLIPLYIDHISSDASKDYVEEHVAHCPECQKILNDMQSHITLPIDYSERLEEAKPITKLKKTINRKIIITATICVLIVLTFVSSIYISTKITYDIPSSDVTFYEANGKLLMKYKGHGALLYSAYASHIENSPTKEWHISFTQTFFERYIQPLYKKDKPQVLDSTKEVKAVYDQDGHILWQNKSLPNNE
;
A
#
# COMPACT_ATOMS: atom_id res chain seq x y z
N MET A 1 47.65 -27.73 65.03
CA MET A 1 47.13 -26.94 63.91
C MET A 1 47.08 -25.49 64.36
N ASN A 2 47.62 -24.55 63.58
CA ASN A 2 47.72 -23.14 63.96
C ASN A 2 46.42 -22.41 63.56
N LYS A 3 45.92 -21.49 64.40
CA LYS A 3 44.69 -20.72 64.15
C LYS A 3 44.74 -19.94 62.83
N GLU A 4 45.92 -19.51 62.43
CA GLU A 4 46.15 -18.78 61.17
C GLU A 4 45.88 -19.66 59.93
N CYS A 5 46.10 -20.98 60.03
CA CYS A 5 45.80 -21.91 58.94
C CYS A 5 44.28 -22.11 58.76
N GLU A 6 43.51 -22.09 59.85
CA GLU A 6 42.04 -22.19 59.78
C GLU A 6 41.45 -20.95 59.09
N ILE A 7 41.91 -19.76 59.51
CA ILE A 7 41.50 -18.48 58.90
C ILE A 7 41.87 -18.45 57.41
N THR A 8 43.09 -18.86 57.05
CA THR A 8 43.52 -18.87 55.64
C THR A 8 42.67 -19.80 54.80
N ARG A 9 42.32 -21.00 55.31
CA ARG A 9 41.47 -21.96 54.58
C ARG A 9 40.07 -21.43 54.31
N ASP A 10 39.47 -20.71 55.26
CA ASP A 10 38.16 -20.07 55.07
C ASP A 10 38.20 -18.94 54.03
N LEU A 11 39.37 -18.29 53.87
CA LEU A 11 39.59 -17.22 52.90
C LEU A 11 39.96 -17.70 51.50
N ILE A 12 40.51 -18.92 51.33
CA ILE A 12 40.91 -19.48 50.03
C ILE A 12 39.77 -19.44 48.98
N PRO A 13 38.52 -19.86 49.29
CA PRO A 13 37.42 -19.78 48.32
C PRO A 13 37.18 -18.34 47.83
N LEU A 14 37.17 -17.37 48.77
CA LEU A 14 36.94 -15.95 48.47
C LEU A 14 38.10 -15.32 47.66
N TYR A 15 39.32 -15.79 47.92
CA TYR A 15 40.53 -15.40 47.18
C TYR A 15 40.47 -15.89 45.72
N ILE A 16 40.06 -17.14 45.50
CA ILE A 16 39.90 -17.74 44.16
C ILE A 16 38.78 -17.05 43.38
N ASP A 17 37.67 -16.73 44.03
CA ASP A 17 36.54 -16.02 43.41
C ASP A 17 36.82 -14.53 43.17
N HIS A 18 38.00 -14.02 43.58
CA HIS A 18 38.43 -12.63 43.47
C HIS A 18 37.46 -11.61 44.09
N ILE A 19 36.77 -12.00 45.17
CA ILE A 19 35.80 -11.16 45.89
C ILE A 19 36.30 -10.72 47.28
N SER A 20 37.49 -11.15 47.69
CA SER A 20 38.13 -10.75 48.95
C SER A 20 38.71 -9.33 48.88
N SER A 21 38.76 -8.64 50.03
CA SER A 21 39.45 -7.34 50.15
C SER A 21 40.97 -7.48 49.94
N ASP A 22 41.64 -6.40 49.53
CA ASP A 22 43.11 -6.39 49.32
C ASP A 22 43.88 -6.82 50.57
N ALA A 23 43.46 -6.38 51.76
CA ALA A 23 44.08 -6.77 53.03
C ALA A 23 43.96 -8.28 53.32
N SER A 24 42.84 -8.90 52.94
CA SER A 24 42.64 -10.35 53.07
C SER A 24 43.45 -11.13 52.04
N LYS A 25 43.64 -10.53 50.85
CA LYS A 25 44.41 -11.10 49.76
C LYS A 25 45.89 -11.20 50.13
N ASP A 26 46.48 -10.11 50.60
CA ASP A 26 47.88 -10.04 51.03
C ASP A 26 48.16 -11.04 52.16
N TYR A 27 47.22 -11.18 53.11
CA TYR A 27 47.31 -12.14 54.20
C TYR A 27 47.35 -13.60 53.72
N VAL A 28 46.49 -13.96 52.77
CA VAL A 28 46.46 -15.32 52.20
C VAL A 28 47.75 -15.61 51.43
N GLU A 29 48.26 -14.66 50.66
CA GLU A 29 49.50 -14.81 49.88
C GLU A 29 50.73 -14.97 50.78
N GLU A 30 50.85 -14.14 51.83
CA GLU A 30 51.92 -14.23 52.81
C GLU A 30 51.90 -15.57 53.56
N HIS A 31 50.72 -16.04 53.96
CA HIS A 31 50.59 -17.30 54.70
C HIS A 31 50.88 -18.52 53.83
N VAL A 32 50.35 -18.55 52.60
CA VAL A 32 50.56 -19.66 51.66
C VAL A 32 52.03 -19.77 51.25
N ALA A 33 52.77 -18.67 51.16
CA ALA A 33 54.20 -18.67 50.88
C ALA A 33 55.04 -19.43 51.94
N HIS A 34 54.56 -19.46 53.19
CA HIS A 34 55.29 -20.05 54.32
C HIS A 34 54.62 -21.32 54.87
N CYS A 35 53.43 -21.69 54.38
CA CYS A 35 52.66 -22.86 54.83
C CYS A 35 52.37 -23.86 53.69
N PRO A 36 53.09 -24.99 53.62
CA PRO A 36 52.92 -26.01 52.56
C PRO A 36 51.51 -26.62 52.52
N GLU A 37 50.86 -26.75 53.68
CA GLU A 37 49.52 -27.32 53.82
C GLU A 37 48.45 -26.42 53.19
N CYS A 38 48.53 -25.10 53.43
CA CYS A 38 47.60 -24.13 52.84
C CYS A 38 47.88 -23.94 51.35
N GLN A 39 49.14 -24.03 50.92
CA GLN A 39 49.51 -24.00 49.50
C GLN A 39 48.92 -25.17 48.71
N LYS A 40 48.94 -26.38 49.29
CA LYS A 40 48.34 -27.56 48.66
C LYS A 40 46.83 -27.38 48.44
N ILE A 41 46.13 -26.86 49.45
CA ILE A 41 44.67 -26.63 49.38
C ILE A 41 44.34 -25.58 48.31
N LEU A 42 45.10 -24.49 48.22
CA LEU A 42 44.92 -23.47 47.19
C LEU A 42 45.08 -24.07 45.78
N ASN A 43 46.13 -24.86 45.57
CA ASN A 43 46.40 -25.50 44.27
C ASN A 43 45.32 -26.53 43.91
N ASP A 44 44.89 -27.35 44.86
CA ASP A 44 43.84 -28.36 44.65
C ASP A 44 42.53 -27.68 44.22
N MET A 45 42.14 -26.56 44.84
CA MET A 45 40.92 -25.82 44.49
C MET A 45 41.04 -25.05 43.17
N GLN A 46 42.20 -24.44 42.87
CA GLN A 46 42.44 -23.76 41.59
C GLN A 46 42.43 -24.74 40.41
N SER A 47 42.93 -25.97 40.59
CA SER A 47 42.96 -26.99 39.53
C SER A 47 41.56 -27.42 39.04
N HIS A 48 40.54 -27.28 39.89
CA HIS A 48 39.16 -27.67 39.60
C HIS A 48 38.34 -26.58 38.88
N ILE A 49 38.85 -25.35 38.76
CA ILE A 49 38.18 -24.24 38.07
C ILE A 49 38.89 -23.96 36.75
N THR A 50 38.67 -24.85 35.78
CA THR A 50 38.75 -24.49 34.36
C THR A 50 37.35 -24.63 33.79
N LEU A 51 36.52 -23.60 33.98
CA LEU A 51 35.33 -23.44 33.16
C LEU A 51 35.76 -22.71 31.89
N PRO A 52 35.87 -23.40 30.73
CA PRO A 52 35.98 -22.69 29.47
C PRO A 52 34.63 -22.03 29.22
N ILE A 53 34.48 -20.77 29.64
CA ILE A 53 33.41 -19.94 29.10
C ILE A 53 33.86 -19.58 27.70
N ASP A 54 33.63 -20.50 26.76
CA ASP A 54 33.92 -20.27 25.36
C ASP A 54 32.89 -19.30 24.80
N TYR A 55 33.24 -18.01 24.76
CA TYR A 55 32.44 -16.98 24.13
C TYR A 55 32.22 -17.26 22.61
N SER A 56 33.02 -18.14 22.00
CA SER A 56 32.85 -18.60 20.61
C SER A 56 31.57 -19.42 20.42
N GLU A 57 31.24 -20.31 21.37
CA GLU A 57 30.04 -21.16 21.30
C GLU A 57 28.75 -20.32 21.33
N ARG A 58 28.70 -19.26 22.15
CA ARG A 58 27.54 -18.33 22.18
C ARG A 58 27.35 -17.58 20.85
N LEU A 59 28.43 -17.31 20.13
CA LEU A 59 28.42 -16.66 18.82
C LEU A 59 27.99 -17.63 17.71
N GLU A 60 28.36 -18.91 17.81
CA GLU A 60 27.90 -19.99 16.94
C GLU A 60 26.39 -20.26 17.13
N GLU A 61 25.90 -20.30 18.36
CA GLU A 61 24.46 -20.44 18.69
C GLU A 61 23.61 -19.25 18.21
N ALA A 62 24.21 -18.06 18.05
CA ALA A 62 23.53 -16.88 17.52
C ALA A 62 23.45 -16.82 15.97
N LYS A 63 24.21 -17.66 15.25
CA LYS A 63 24.14 -17.76 13.77
C LYS A 63 22.79 -18.28 13.24
N PRO A 64 22.14 -19.31 13.82
CA PRO A 64 20.84 -19.77 13.32
C PRO A 64 19.74 -18.71 13.50
N ILE A 65 19.70 -17.98 14.62
CA ILE A 65 18.68 -16.94 14.86
C ILE A 65 18.83 -15.75 13.90
N THR A 66 20.06 -15.39 13.52
CA THR A 66 20.32 -14.29 12.56
C THR A 66 19.98 -14.70 11.13
N LYS A 67 20.27 -15.95 10.73
CA LYS A 67 19.84 -16.52 9.44
C LYS A 67 18.31 -16.61 9.34
N LEU A 68 17.62 -16.98 10.42
CA LEU A 68 16.16 -17.04 10.47
C LEU A 68 15.54 -15.64 10.32
N LYS A 69 16.04 -14.64 11.08
CA LYS A 69 15.63 -13.23 10.95
C LYS A 69 15.82 -12.71 9.53
N LYS A 70 16.95 -12.98 8.89
CA LYS A 70 17.23 -12.57 7.51
C LYS A 70 16.26 -13.19 6.51
N THR A 71 15.90 -14.46 6.70
CA THR A 71 14.95 -15.17 5.82
C THR A 71 13.53 -14.65 5.99
N ILE A 72 13.10 -14.39 7.23
CA ILE A 72 11.78 -13.81 7.53
C ILE A 72 11.70 -12.38 6.99
N ASN A 73 12.70 -11.53 7.24
CA ASN A 73 12.73 -10.17 6.71
C ASN A 73 12.72 -10.16 5.18
N ARG A 74 13.44 -11.08 4.52
CA ARG A 74 13.38 -11.20 3.06
C ARG A 74 11.97 -11.55 2.56
N LYS A 75 11.27 -12.47 3.23
CA LYS A 75 9.88 -12.82 2.89
C LYS A 75 8.94 -11.63 3.10
N ILE A 76 9.08 -10.90 4.21
CA ILE A 76 8.27 -9.70 4.49
C ILE A 76 8.48 -8.64 3.41
N ILE A 77 9.74 -8.36 3.02
CA ILE A 77 10.04 -7.39 1.97
C ILE A 77 9.42 -7.82 0.65
N ILE A 78 9.59 -9.10 0.25
CA ILE A 78 8.99 -9.62 -0.99
C ILE A 78 7.47 -9.49 -0.96
N THR A 79 6.82 -9.92 0.12
CA THR A 79 5.36 -9.80 0.25
C THR A 79 4.90 -8.35 0.22
N ALA A 80 5.59 -7.44 0.92
CA ALA A 80 5.28 -6.02 0.91
C ALA A 80 5.42 -5.42 -0.50
N THR A 81 6.49 -5.76 -1.24
CA THR A 81 6.68 -5.31 -2.62
C THR A 81 5.57 -5.83 -3.53
N ILE A 82 5.17 -7.11 -3.41
CA ILE A 82 4.07 -7.67 -4.19
C ILE A 82 2.75 -6.95 -3.88
N CYS A 83 2.45 -6.72 -2.60
CA CYS A 83 1.25 -5.98 -2.21
C CYS A 83 1.23 -4.57 -2.80
N VAL A 84 2.36 -3.84 -2.74
CA VAL A 84 2.47 -2.51 -3.34
C VAL A 84 2.24 -2.56 -4.85
N LEU A 85 2.84 -3.52 -5.56
CA LEU A 85 2.64 -3.67 -7.00
C LEU A 85 1.18 -3.97 -7.36
N ILE A 86 0.51 -4.84 -6.58
CA ILE A 86 -0.92 -5.15 -6.79
C ILE A 86 -1.76 -3.89 -6.60
N VAL A 87 -1.54 -3.14 -5.52
CA VAL A 87 -2.29 -1.90 -5.27
C VAL A 87 -2.06 -0.89 -6.40
N LEU A 88 -0.81 -0.69 -6.82
CA LEU A 88 -0.48 0.22 -7.92
C LEU A 88 -1.16 -0.20 -9.23
N THR A 89 -1.06 -1.47 -9.61
CA THR A 89 -1.69 -1.98 -10.84
C THR A 89 -3.21 -1.84 -10.81
N PHE A 90 -3.84 -2.10 -9.65
CA PHE A 90 -5.28 -1.96 -9.48
C PHE A 90 -5.73 -0.51 -9.59
N VAL A 91 -5.05 0.42 -8.91
CA VAL A 91 -5.34 1.86 -8.99
C VAL A 91 -5.13 2.38 -10.42
N SER A 92 -4.03 2.01 -11.07
CA SER A 92 -3.78 2.37 -12.46
C SER A 92 -4.85 1.81 -13.42
N SER A 93 -5.28 0.56 -13.22
CA SER A 93 -6.34 -0.04 -14.04
C SER A 93 -7.66 0.71 -13.90
N ILE A 94 -8.05 1.09 -12.68
CA ILE A 94 -9.25 1.89 -12.44
C ILE A 94 -9.11 3.25 -13.13
N TYR A 95 -7.97 3.92 -12.95
CA TYR A 95 -7.71 5.22 -13.57
C TYR A 95 -7.84 5.14 -15.10
N ILE A 96 -7.18 4.16 -15.74
CA ILE A 96 -7.25 3.94 -17.18
C ILE A 96 -8.70 3.67 -17.63
N SER A 97 -9.43 2.84 -16.88
CA SER A 97 -10.83 2.49 -17.20
C SER A 97 -11.76 3.70 -17.23
N THR A 98 -11.44 4.76 -16.49
CA THR A 98 -12.19 6.04 -16.51
C THR A 98 -11.77 7.00 -17.62
N LYS A 99 -10.63 6.75 -18.28
CA LYS A 99 -10.06 7.64 -19.31
C LYS A 99 -10.24 7.12 -20.72
N ILE A 100 -10.30 5.80 -20.91
CA ILE A 100 -10.57 5.22 -22.22
C ILE A 100 -12.05 5.38 -22.53
N THR A 101 -12.34 6.23 -23.51
CA THR A 101 -13.67 6.45 -24.08
C THR A 101 -13.85 5.61 -25.34
N TYR A 102 -15.04 5.08 -25.53
CA TYR A 102 -15.48 4.42 -26.75
C TYR A 102 -16.60 5.24 -27.38
N ASP A 103 -16.54 5.44 -28.69
CA ASP A 103 -17.57 6.16 -29.43
C ASP A 103 -18.84 5.31 -29.53
N ILE A 104 -19.98 5.95 -29.29
CA ILE A 104 -21.30 5.34 -29.42
C ILE A 104 -21.94 5.82 -30.72
N PRO A 105 -22.42 4.89 -31.58
CA PRO A 105 -23.18 5.25 -32.75
C PRO A 105 -24.44 6.04 -32.39
N SER A 106 -24.67 7.16 -33.06
CA SER A 106 -25.84 8.00 -32.80
C SER A 106 -27.19 7.31 -33.06
N SER A 107 -27.22 6.19 -33.80
CA SER A 107 -28.40 5.35 -33.99
C SER A 107 -28.96 4.75 -32.69
N ASP A 108 -28.12 4.59 -31.67
CA ASP A 108 -28.50 4.03 -30.37
C ASP A 108 -29.09 5.08 -29.42
N VAL A 109 -29.10 6.35 -29.83
CA VAL A 109 -29.65 7.46 -29.08
C VAL A 109 -30.94 7.95 -29.75
N THR A 110 -31.96 8.21 -28.94
CA THR A 110 -33.24 8.74 -29.42
C THR A 110 -33.54 10.09 -28.82
N PHE A 111 -33.97 11.02 -29.66
CA PHE A 111 -34.39 12.36 -29.26
C PHE A 111 -35.91 12.46 -29.24
N TYR A 112 -36.44 13.12 -28.21
CA TYR A 112 -37.87 13.39 -28.10
C TYR A 112 -38.11 14.66 -27.28
N GLU A 113 -39.26 15.29 -27.51
CA GLU A 113 -39.66 16.50 -26.82
C GLU A 113 -40.52 16.16 -25.59
N ALA A 114 -40.20 16.78 -24.45
CA ALA A 114 -41.11 16.78 -23.30
C ALA A 114 -40.98 18.09 -22.52
N ASN A 115 -42.11 18.69 -22.13
CA ASN A 115 -42.16 19.92 -21.34
C ASN A 115 -41.38 21.11 -21.96
N GLY A 116 -41.39 21.23 -23.29
CA GLY A 116 -40.67 22.28 -24.02
C GLY A 116 -39.14 22.13 -24.03
N LYS A 117 -38.64 20.97 -23.61
CA LYS A 117 -37.23 20.62 -23.63
C LYS A 117 -37.00 19.47 -24.61
N LEU A 118 -35.85 19.49 -25.26
CA LEU A 118 -35.38 18.38 -26.08
C LEU A 118 -34.59 17.42 -25.18
N LEU A 119 -35.08 16.19 -25.03
CA LEU A 119 -34.42 15.14 -24.26
C LEU A 119 -33.85 14.09 -25.18
N MET A 120 -32.78 13.45 -24.71
CA MET A 120 -32.19 12.28 -25.33
C MET A 120 -32.25 11.08 -24.38
N LYS A 121 -32.47 9.90 -24.95
CA LYS A 121 -32.45 8.62 -24.24
C LYS A 121 -31.61 7.61 -25.00
N TYR A 122 -30.66 7.02 -24.28
CA TYR A 122 -29.83 5.93 -24.77
C TYR A 122 -30.60 4.60 -24.69
N LYS A 123 -30.54 3.81 -25.76
CA LYS A 123 -31.14 2.46 -25.81
C LYS A 123 -30.20 1.37 -25.28
N GLY A 124 -28.89 1.65 -25.27
CA GLY A 124 -27.88 0.68 -24.87
C GLY A 124 -27.77 0.51 -23.36
N HIS A 125 -26.75 -0.23 -22.94
CA HIS A 125 -26.51 -0.52 -21.53
C HIS A 125 -25.62 0.55 -20.89
N GLY A 126 -26.02 1.00 -19.71
CA GLY A 126 -25.26 1.92 -18.88
C GLY A 126 -25.58 3.39 -19.15
N ALA A 127 -24.77 4.26 -18.59
CA ALA A 127 -24.93 5.70 -18.76
C ALA A 127 -24.26 6.20 -20.04
N LEU A 128 -24.84 7.23 -20.65
CA LEU A 128 -24.34 7.89 -21.85
C LEU A 128 -23.54 9.12 -21.46
N LEU A 129 -22.33 9.27 -22.00
CA LEU A 129 -21.62 10.55 -22.01
C LEU A 129 -21.82 11.19 -23.38
N TYR A 130 -21.87 12.53 -23.41
CA TYR A 130 -21.95 13.26 -24.65
C TYR A 130 -21.12 14.53 -24.59
N SER A 131 -20.60 14.93 -25.74
CA SER A 131 -20.03 16.26 -25.98
C SER A 131 -20.86 16.93 -27.05
N ALA A 132 -21.31 18.15 -26.78
CA ALA A 132 -22.16 18.91 -27.68
C ALA A 132 -21.69 20.36 -27.79
N TYR A 133 -21.71 20.90 -29.01
CA TYR A 133 -21.44 22.30 -29.30
C TYR A 133 -22.55 22.88 -30.17
N ALA A 134 -22.86 24.15 -29.94
CA ALA A 134 -23.91 24.86 -30.66
C ALA A 134 -23.29 25.86 -31.65
N SER A 135 -23.64 25.74 -32.93
CA SER A 135 -23.40 26.75 -33.95
C SER A 135 -24.57 27.73 -33.99
N HIS A 136 -24.24 29.02 -34.02
CA HIS A 136 -25.24 30.08 -34.17
C HIS A 136 -25.55 30.30 -35.64
N ILE A 137 -26.82 30.43 -35.97
CA ILE A 137 -27.27 30.79 -37.31
C ILE A 137 -27.36 32.31 -37.38
N GLU A 138 -26.73 32.89 -38.40
CA GLU A 138 -26.79 34.33 -38.65
C GLU A 138 -28.25 34.78 -38.81
N ASN A 139 -28.64 35.82 -38.07
CA ASN A 139 -30.00 36.39 -38.05
C ASN A 139 -31.12 35.47 -37.53
N SER A 140 -30.83 34.40 -36.77
CA SER A 140 -31.85 33.58 -36.08
C SER A 140 -31.57 33.45 -34.58
N PRO A 141 -32.59 33.46 -33.71
CA PRO A 141 -32.42 33.12 -32.29
C PRO A 141 -32.16 31.62 -32.06
N THR A 142 -32.25 30.79 -33.10
CA THR A 142 -32.12 29.33 -33.02
C THR A 142 -30.69 28.87 -33.29
N LYS A 143 -30.30 27.77 -32.65
CA LYS A 143 -28.98 27.16 -32.75
C LYS A 143 -29.05 25.80 -33.42
N GLU A 144 -27.96 25.43 -34.09
CA GLU A 144 -27.72 24.07 -34.59
C GLU A 144 -26.74 23.37 -33.65
N TRP A 145 -27.10 22.17 -33.20
CA TRP A 145 -26.29 21.43 -32.25
C TRP A 145 -25.52 20.32 -32.96
N HIS A 146 -24.21 20.25 -32.74
CA HIS A 146 -23.39 19.11 -33.13
C HIS A 146 -23.09 18.31 -31.87
N ILE A 147 -23.47 17.03 -31.85
CA ILE A 147 -23.34 16.16 -30.69
C ILE A 147 -22.56 14.90 -31.05
N SER A 148 -21.80 14.41 -30.09
CA SER A 148 -21.06 13.16 -30.15
C SER A 148 -21.27 12.39 -28.86
N PHE A 149 -21.35 11.07 -28.97
CA PHE A 149 -21.65 10.20 -27.85
C PHE A 149 -20.47 9.30 -27.54
N THR A 150 -20.15 9.21 -26.26
CA THR A 150 -19.07 8.37 -25.78
C THR A 150 -19.49 7.62 -24.53
N GLN A 151 -18.73 6.59 -24.19
CA GLN A 151 -18.92 5.85 -22.95
C GLN A 151 -17.58 5.27 -22.50
N THR A 152 -17.27 5.34 -21.20
CA THR A 152 -16.13 4.60 -20.66
C THR A 152 -16.59 3.27 -20.09
N PHE A 153 -15.62 2.44 -19.68
CA PHE A 153 -15.91 1.21 -18.94
C PHE A 153 -16.77 1.48 -17.70
N PHE A 154 -16.51 2.61 -17.02
CA PHE A 154 -17.19 2.95 -15.78
C PHE A 154 -18.69 3.22 -15.99
N GLU A 155 -19.06 4.05 -16.95
CA GLU A 155 -20.47 4.36 -17.22
C GLU A 155 -21.23 3.13 -17.75
N ARG A 156 -20.54 2.26 -18.49
CA ARG A 156 -21.14 1.05 -19.06
C ARG A 156 -21.45 -0.01 -18.00
N TYR A 157 -20.52 -0.26 -17.07
CA TYR A 157 -20.59 -1.43 -16.18
C TYR A 157 -20.69 -1.10 -14.70
N ILE A 158 -20.10 0.00 -14.24
CA ILE A 158 -19.99 0.30 -12.81
C ILE A 158 -21.11 1.23 -12.35
N GLN A 159 -21.35 2.34 -13.07
CA GLN A 159 -22.41 3.29 -12.74
C GLN A 159 -23.80 2.64 -12.58
N PRO A 160 -24.23 1.69 -13.44
CA PRO A 160 -25.57 1.09 -13.35
C PRO A 160 -25.83 0.32 -12.07
N LEU A 161 -24.78 -0.14 -11.38
CA LEU A 161 -24.88 -0.90 -10.14
C LEU A 161 -25.43 -0.05 -8.99
N TYR A 162 -25.24 1.27 -9.03
CA TYR A 162 -25.66 2.17 -7.95
C TYR A 162 -26.44 3.41 -8.43
N LYS A 163 -26.50 3.68 -9.74
CA LYS A 163 -27.22 4.82 -10.30
C LYS A 163 -27.95 4.42 -11.59
N LYS A 164 -29.28 4.51 -11.57
CA LYS A 164 -30.11 4.30 -12.77
C LYS A 164 -29.92 5.43 -13.77
N ASP A 165 -29.87 5.06 -15.05
CA ASP A 165 -29.82 6.03 -16.14
C ASP A 165 -31.15 6.80 -16.24
N LYS A 166 -31.06 8.08 -16.60
CA LYS A 166 -32.20 8.98 -16.74
C LYS A 166 -32.07 9.74 -18.05
N PRO A 167 -33.20 10.10 -18.70
CA PRO A 167 -33.16 10.94 -19.88
C PRO A 167 -32.37 12.22 -19.63
N GLN A 168 -31.49 12.57 -20.56
CA GLN A 168 -30.65 13.76 -20.47
C GLN A 168 -31.30 14.89 -21.25
N VAL A 169 -31.30 16.09 -20.69
CA VAL A 169 -31.84 17.29 -21.35
C VAL A 169 -30.72 17.92 -22.16
N LEU A 170 -30.95 18.13 -23.46
CA LEU A 170 -30.00 18.83 -24.33
C LEU A 170 -30.17 20.35 -24.18
N ASP A 171 -31.35 20.86 -24.56
CA ASP A 171 -31.67 22.30 -24.50
C ASP A 171 -33.19 22.53 -24.57
N SER A 172 -33.62 23.78 -24.54
CA SER A 172 -34.99 24.23 -24.84
C SER A 172 -35.34 23.97 -26.30
N THR A 173 -36.43 23.26 -26.57
CA THR A 173 -36.86 22.93 -27.95
C THR A 173 -37.03 24.17 -28.83
N LYS A 174 -37.40 25.32 -28.24
CA LYS A 174 -37.59 26.59 -28.96
C LYS A 174 -36.28 27.20 -29.49
N GLU A 175 -35.16 26.84 -28.88
CA GLU A 175 -33.83 27.36 -29.25
C GLU A 175 -33.07 26.40 -30.17
N VAL A 176 -33.55 25.17 -30.34
CA VAL A 176 -32.90 24.15 -31.19
C VAL A 176 -33.61 24.10 -32.54
N LYS A 177 -32.87 24.38 -33.62
CA LYS A 177 -33.34 24.18 -35.00
C LYS A 177 -33.13 22.74 -35.43
N ALA A 178 -31.92 22.22 -35.25
CA ALA A 178 -31.55 20.85 -35.61
C ALA A 178 -30.40 20.34 -34.73
N VAL A 179 -30.29 19.01 -34.64
CA VAL A 179 -29.21 18.28 -33.98
C VAL A 179 -28.55 17.38 -35.02
N TYR A 180 -27.24 17.48 -35.15
CA TYR A 180 -26.41 16.74 -36.08
C TYR A 180 -25.39 15.88 -35.33
N ASP A 181 -25.03 14.75 -35.92
CA ASP A 181 -23.86 13.95 -35.53
C ASP A 181 -22.55 14.64 -35.96
N GLN A 182 -21.40 14.10 -35.54
CA GLN A 182 -20.07 14.52 -35.99
C GLN A 182 -19.90 14.40 -37.50
N ASP A 183 -20.54 13.40 -38.12
CA ASP A 183 -20.53 13.20 -39.57
C ASP A 183 -21.52 14.12 -40.33
N GLY A 184 -22.25 14.99 -39.61
CA GLY A 184 -23.24 15.89 -40.20
C GLY A 184 -24.60 15.26 -40.48
N HIS A 185 -24.85 14.03 -40.06
CA HIS A 185 -26.16 13.39 -40.17
C HIS A 185 -27.18 14.02 -39.21
N ILE A 186 -28.38 14.33 -39.71
CA ILE A 186 -29.47 14.89 -38.89
C ILE A 186 -30.01 13.81 -37.94
N LEU A 187 -29.86 14.05 -36.64
CA LEU A 187 -30.40 13.20 -35.58
C LEU A 187 -31.80 13.66 -35.13
N TRP A 188 -32.05 14.97 -35.19
CA TRP A 188 -33.33 15.56 -34.87
C TRP A 188 -33.47 16.93 -35.55
N GLN A 189 -34.70 17.29 -35.95
CA GLN A 189 -34.99 18.59 -36.54
C GLN A 189 -36.33 19.11 -36.02
N ASN A 190 -36.36 20.39 -35.68
CA ASN A 190 -37.56 21.05 -35.19
C ASN A 190 -38.55 21.28 -36.34
N LYS A 191 -39.62 20.50 -36.37
CA LYS A 191 -40.67 20.60 -37.40
C LYS A 191 -41.50 21.88 -37.31
N SER A 192 -41.39 22.63 -36.22
CA SER A 192 -42.16 23.86 -35.99
C SER A 192 -41.45 25.11 -36.51
N LEU A 193 -40.19 24.98 -36.94
CA LEU A 193 -39.39 26.06 -37.53
C LEU A 193 -39.28 25.82 -39.04
N PRO A 194 -39.51 26.84 -39.90
CA PRO A 194 -39.44 26.65 -41.34
C PRO A 194 -38.02 26.29 -41.80
N ASN A 195 -37.92 25.36 -42.76
CA ASN A 195 -36.71 25.17 -43.55
C ASN A 195 -36.52 26.43 -44.41
N ASN A 196 -35.64 27.32 -43.99
CA ASN A 196 -35.11 28.32 -44.92
C ASN A 196 -34.11 27.59 -45.82
N GLU A 197 -34.59 27.11 -46.96
CA GLU A 197 -33.77 26.90 -48.17
C GLU A 197 -33.30 28.25 -48.73
#